data_AF-A0A6C0U5D2-F1
#
_entry.id   AF-A0A6C0U5D2-F1
#
_cell.length_a   1.000
_cell.length_b   1.000
_cell.length_c   1.000
_cell.angle_alpha   90.00
_cell.angle_beta   90.00
_cell.angle_gamma   90.00
#
_symmetry.space_group_name_H-M   'P 1'
#
loop_
_entity.id
_entity.type
_entity.pdbx_description
1 polymer ?
#
loop_
_entity_poly.entity_id
_entity_poly.type
_entity_poly.pdbx_seq_one_letter_code
_entity_poly.pdbx_strand_id
1 'polypeptide(L)'
;MIDIQRLEDIKKLICTVDHYEEGVRHLNLFIQEAAQTQYLEKEGEHCPTCGSNDLQGGSVDVDSPHASQPMSCGDCRATWTDQYQLTGFADLKEGA
;
A
#
# COMPACT_ATOMS: atom_id res chain seq x y z
N MET A 1 -14.37 39.89 -25.13
CA MET A 1 -15.30 39.80 -23.98
C MET A 1 -15.37 38.35 -23.58
N ILE A 2 -15.09 38.02 -22.32
CA ILE A 2 -15.17 36.65 -21.83
C ILE A 2 -16.62 36.35 -21.43
N ASP A 3 -17.14 35.23 -21.88
CA ASP A 3 -18.48 34.74 -21.55
C ASP A 3 -18.49 34.24 -20.10
N ILE A 4 -19.08 35.04 -19.21
CA ILE A 4 -19.16 34.78 -17.77
C ILE A 4 -19.94 33.50 -17.49
N GLN A 5 -20.96 33.18 -18.29
CA GLN A 5 -21.77 31.97 -18.11
C GLN A 5 -20.92 30.71 -18.33
N ARG A 6 -20.08 30.72 -19.37
CA ARG A 6 -19.14 29.64 -19.65
C ARG A 6 -18.12 29.42 -18.53
N LEU A 7 -17.70 30.49 -17.85
CA LEU A 7 -16.80 30.39 -16.70
C LEU A 7 -17.49 29.78 -15.47
N GLU A 8 -18.76 30.08 -15.23
CA GLU A 8 -19.53 29.51 -14.11
C GLU A 8 -19.78 28.01 -14.28
N ASP A 9 -20.10 27.58 -15.51
CA ASP A 9 -20.31 26.16 -15.82
C ASP A 9 -19.01 25.34 -15.68
N ILE A 10 -17.87 25.92 -16.08
CA ILE A 10 -16.55 25.30 -15.87
C ILE A 10 -16.24 25.17 -14.38
N LYS A 11 -16.53 26.20 -13.56
CA LYS A 11 -16.32 26.14 -12.10
C LYS A 11 -17.14 25.03 -11.44
N LYS A 12 -18.41 24.84 -11.85
CA LYS A 12 -19.25 23.74 -11.34
C LYS A 12 -18.67 22.39 -11.71
N LEU A 13 -18.20 22.24 -12.95
CA LEU A 13 -17.61 20.98 -13.42
C LEU A 13 -16.33 20.65 -12.65
N ILE A 14 -15.43 21.63 -12.46
CA ILE A 14 -14.20 21.48 -11.67
C ILE A 14 -14.53 21.03 -10.24
N CYS A 15 -15.46 21.71 -9.57
CA CYS A 15 -15.91 21.35 -8.22
C CYS A 15 -16.47 19.91 -8.15
N THR A 16 -17.10 19.42 -9.22
CA THR A 16 -17.61 18.03 -9.27
C THR A 16 -16.47 17.03 -9.43
N VAL A 17 -15.45 17.37 -10.23
CA VAL A 17 -14.24 16.56 -10.39
C VAL A 17 -13.44 16.51 -9.09
N ASP A 18 -13.27 17.64 -8.40
CA ASP A 18 -12.55 17.69 -7.12
C ASP A 18 -13.19 16.77 -6.07
N HIS A 19 -14.52 16.81 -5.92
CA HIS A 19 -15.22 15.90 -5.01
C HIS A 19 -15.12 14.43 -5.43
N TYR A 20 -15.11 14.14 -6.73
CA TYR A 20 -14.90 12.78 -7.22
C TYR A 20 -13.49 12.27 -6.87
N GLU A 21 -12.47 13.09 -7.10
CA GLU A 21 -11.08 12.79 -6.76
C GLU A 21 -10.89 12.56 -5.26
N GLU A 22 -11.55 13.36 -4.41
CA GLU A 22 -11.57 13.14 -2.95
C GLU A 22 -12.24 11.80 -2.59
N GLY A 23 -13.37 11.47 -3.22
CA GLY A 23 -14.05 10.19 -3.05
C GLY A 23 -13.17 9.00 -3.43
N VAL A 24 -12.45 9.10 -4.55
CA VAL A 24 -11.50 8.08 -5.01
C VAL A 24 -10.32 7.92 -4.05
N ARG A 25 -9.78 9.02 -3.51
CA ARG A 25 -8.72 8.97 -2.48
C ARG A 25 -9.15 8.20 -1.25
N HIS A 26 -10.35 8.48 -0.74
CA HIS A 26 -10.88 7.76 0.41
C HIS A 26 -11.10 6.28 0.09
N LEU A 27 -11.67 5.97 -1.08
CA LEU A 27 -11.86 4.57 -1.50
C LEU A 27 -10.53 3.81 -1.58
N ASN A 28 -9.48 4.43 -2.12
CA ASN A 28 -8.14 3.83 -2.17
C ASN A 28 -7.56 3.59 -0.78
N LEU A 29 -7.77 4.50 0.18
CA LEU A 29 -7.35 4.31 1.57
C LEU A 29 -8.03 3.09 2.19
N PHE A 30 -9.35 2.97 2.02
CA PHE A 30 -10.12 1.82 2.51
C PHE A 30 -9.67 0.50 1.87
N ILE A 31 -9.38 0.49 0.56
CA ILE A 31 -8.88 -0.71 -0.13
C ILE A 31 -7.52 -1.12 0.45
N GLN A 32 -6.62 -0.17 0.70
CA GLN A 32 -5.30 -0.44 1.27
C GLN A 32 -5.41 -1.00 2.70
N GLU A 33 -6.22 -0.41 3.56
CA GLU A 33 -6.42 -0.87 4.95
C GLU A 33 -7.02 -2.28 5.00
N ALA A 34 -8.01 -2.56 4.15
CA ALA A 34 -8.62 -3.88 4.05
C ALA A 34 -7.61 -4.94 3.56
N ALA A 35 -6.84 -4.61 2.52
CA ALA A 35 -5.79 -5.47 1.98
C ALA A 35 -4.70 -5.77 3.02
N GLN A 36 -4.27 -4.74 3.76
CA GLN A 36 -3.28 -4.90 4.83
C GLN A 36 -3.79 -5.77 5.97
N THR A 37 -5.04 -5.60 6.38
CA THR A 37 -5.66 -6.44 7.42
C THR A 37 -5.67 -7.90 7.00
N GLN A 38 -6.12 -8.20 5.78
CA GLN A 38 -6.15 -9.58 5.26
C GLN A 38 -4.75 -10.20 5.16
N TYR A 39 -3.76 -9.42 4.71
CA TYR A 39 -2.38 -9.89 4.62
C TYR A 39 -1.83 -10.31 5.99
N LEU A 40 -2.04 -9.47 7.02
CA LEU A 40 -1.57 -9.73 8.37
C LEU A 40 -2.32 -10.86 9.06
N GLU A 41 -3.63 -11.00 8.84
CA GLU A 41 -4.44 -12.13 9.33
C GLU A 41 -3.98 -13.49 8.76
N LYS A 42 -3.34 -13.46 7.59
CA LYS A 42 -2.75 -14.63 6.93
C LYS A 42 -1.25 -14.73 7.14
N GLU A 43 -0.72 -14.03 8.13
CA GLU A 43 0.70 -14.05 8.52
C GLU A 43 1.66 -13.73 7.35
N GLY A 44 1.19 -12.98 6.34
CA GLY A 44 1.96 -12.63 5.14
C GLY A 44 2.12 -13.76 4.12
N GLU A 45 1.40 -14.89 4.26
CA GLU A 45 1.57 -16.05 3.38
C GLU A 45 0.71 -16.03 2.10
N HIS A 46 -0.23 -15.08 2.00
CA HIS A 46 -1.20 -15.01 0.90
C HIS A 46 -1.25 -13.62 0.29
N CYS A 47 -1.36 -13.55 -1.04
CA CYS A 47 -1.47 -12.30 -1.78
C CYS A 47 -2.70 -11.51 -1.32
N PRO A 48 -2.55 -10.23 -0.93
CA PRO A 48 -3.66 -9.42 -0.43
C PRO A 48 -4.68 -9.04 -1.51
N THR A 49 -4.37 -9.28 -2.78
CA THR A 49 -5.25 -8.93 -3.90
C THR A 49 -6.06 -10.13 -4.41
N CYS A 50 -5.43 -11.31 -4.53
CA CYS A 50 -6.06 -12.48 -5.14
C CYS A 50 -6.14 -13.71 -4.22
N GLY A 51 -5.51 -13.68 -3.05
CA GLY A 51 -5.48 -14.79 -2.10
C GLY A 51 -4.58 -15.97 -2.49
N SER A 52 -3.81 -15.87 -3.59
CA SER A 52 -2.82 -16.89 -3.95
C SER A 52 -1.66 -16.95 -2.95
N ASN A 53 -1.02 -18.11 -2.83
CA ASN A 53 0.21 -18.31 -2.07
C ASN A 53 1.48 -18.29 -2.95
N ASP A 54 1.35 -18.02 -4.26
CA ASP A 54 2.49 -17.87 -5.16
C ASP A 54 3.12 -16.48 -4.99
N LEU A 55 3.92 -16.35 -3.92
CA LEU A 55 4.59 -15.13 -3.51
C LEU A 55 6.08 -15.18 -3.84
N GLN A 56 6.60 -14.10 -4.39
CA GLN A 56 8.03 -13.91 -4.63
C GLN A 56 8.53 -12.68 -3.88
N GLY A 57 9.44 -12.91 -2.93
CA GLY A 57 10.15 -11.87 -2.21
C GLY A 57 11.50 -11.54 -2.82
N GLY A 58 11.80 -10.25 -2.92
CA GLY A 58 13.10 -9.73 -3.36
C GLY A 58 14.12 -9.67 -2.23
N SER A 59 15.17 -8.87 -2.43
CA SER A 59 16.20 -8.64 -1.41
C SER A 59 15.62 -7.84 -0.23
N VAL A 60 16.03 -8.21 0.99
CA VAL A 60 15.69 -7.44 2.20
C VAL A 60 16.71 -6.31 2.34
N ASP A 61 16.22 -5.08 2.40
CA ASP A 61 17.01 -3.90 2.74
C ASP A 61 16.81 -3.56 4.22
N VAL A 62 17.91 -3.40 4.95
CA VAL A 62 17.89 -3.21 6.42
C VAL A 62 18.39 -1.81 6.74
N ASP A 63 17.49 -0.98 7.24
CA ASP A 63 17.76 0.36 7.75
C ASP A 63 17.29 0.46 9.20
N SER A 64 18.18 0.10 10.13
CA SER A 64 17.86 -0.08 11.55
C SER A 64 17.11 1.13 12.14
N PRO A 65 15.96 0.93 12.82
CA PRO A 65 15.45 -0.34 13.32
C PRO A 65 14.48 -1.06 12.37
N HIS A 66 14.40 -0.66 11.11
CA HIS A 66 13.46 -1.20 10.14
C HIS A 66 14.16 -2.07 9.09
N ALA A 67 13.38 -2.90 8.42
CA ALA A 67 13.78 -3.52 7.17
C ALA A 67 12.60 -3.54 6.21
N SER A 68 12.87 -3.51 4.92
CA SER A 68 11.84 -3.57 3.89
C SER A 68 12.18 -4.63 2.85
N GLN A 69 11.15 -5.27 2.31
CA GLN A 69 11.31 -6.28 1.27
C GLN A 69 10.26 -6.05 0.17
N PRO A 70 10.66 -5.89 -1.10
CA PRO A 70 9.71 -5.85 -2.20
C PRO A 70 9.12 -7.25 -2.42
N MET A 71 7.81 -7.32 -2.54
CA MET A 71 7.03 -8.54 -2.72
C MET A 71 6.23 -8.47 -4.01
N SER A 72 6.02 -9.62 -4.63
CA SER A 72 5.15 -9.77 -5.80
C SER A 72 4.39 -11.08 -5.76
N CYS A 73 3.23 -11.11 -6.41
CA CYS A 73 2.46 -12.33 -6.63
C CYS A 73 2.65 -12.83 -8.07
N GLY A 74 3.01 -14.11 -8.24
CA GLY A 74 3.23 -14.67 -9.58
C GLY A 74 1.93 -14.89 -10.36
N ASP A 75 0.80 -15.06 -9.66
CA ASP A 75 -0.51 -15.25 -10.28
C ASP A 75 -1.12 -13.95 -10.81
N CYS A 76 -1.32 -12.95 -9.93
CA CYS A 76 -2.02 -11.71 -10.31
C CYS A 76 -1.08 -10.54 -10.61
N ARG A 77 0.23 -10.69 -10.36
CA ARG A 77 1.27 -9.67 -10.58
C ARG A 77 1.12 -8.41 -9.72
N ALA A 78 0.32 -8.46 -8.66
CA ALA A 78 0.31 -7.42 -7.65
C ALA A 78 1.71 -7.32 -7.01
N THR A 79 2.10 -6.10 -6.67
CA THR A 79 3.38 -5.80 -6.00
C THR A 79 3.14 -4.95 -4.77
N TRP A 80 3.85 -5.23 -3.69
CA TRP A 80 3.82 -4.45 -2.45
C TRP A 80 5.19 -4.51 -1.77
N THR A 81 5.33 -3.82 -0.64
CA THR A 81 6.56 -3.85 0.16
C THR A 81 6.22 -4.27 1.58
N ASP A 82 6.79 -5.39 2.01
CA ASP A 82 6.73 -5.82 3.40
C ASP A 82 7.62 -4.91 4.24
N GLN A 83 7.14 -4.55 5.42
CA GLN A 83 7.85 -3.70 6.38
C GLN A 83 8.04 -4.47 7.68
N TYR A 84 9.29 -4.58 8.11
CA TYR A 84 9.70 -5.23 9.34
C TYR A 84 10.25 -4.20 10.32
N GLN A 85 10.15 -4.53 11.61
CA GLN A 85 10.72 -3.74 12.69
C GLN A 85 11.52 -4.66 13.62
N LEU A 86 12.69 -4.19 14.06
CA LEU A 86 13.48 -4.85 15.10
C LEU A 86 12.68 -4.86 16.41
N THR A 87 12.26 -6.05 16.83
CA THR A 87 11.48 -6.25 18.05
C THR A 87 12.33 -6.68 19.25
N GLY A 88 13.56 -7.14 19.04
CA GLY A 88 14.46 -7.56 20.12
C GLY A 88 15.71 -8.29 19.63
N PHE A 89 16.46 -8.87 20.56
CA PHE A 89 17.60 -9.75 20.32
C PHE A 89 17.48 -10.99 21.22
N ALA A 90 18.11 -12.09 20.81
CA ALA A 90 18.18 -13.34 21.59
C ALA A 90 19.60 -13.94 21.46
N ASP A 91 19.90 -14.95 22.29
CA ASP A 91 21.13 -15.74 22.22
C ASP A 91 22.45 -14.94 22.33
N LEU A 92 22.48 -13.91 23.19
CA LEU A 92 23.69 -13.15 23.47
C LEU A 92 24.78 -14.07 24.05
N LYS A 93 25.92 -14.17 23.36
CA LYS A 93 27.14 -14.80 23.87
C LYS A 93 28.19 -13.72 24.08
N GLU A 94 28.77 -13.70 25.28
CA GLU A 94 29.88 -12.80 25.58
C GLU A 94 31.12 -13.23 24.78
N GLY A 95 31.84 -12.26 24.22
CA GLY A 95 33.12 -12.52 23.57
C GLY A 95 34.14 -12.94 24.63
N ALA A 96 34.76 -14.12 24.44
CA ALA A 96 35.83 -14.62 25.29
C ALA A 96 37.09 -13.74 25.25
#